data_AF-A0A147ITH6-F1
#
_entry.id   AF-A0A147ITH6-F1
#
_cell.length_a   1.000
_cell.length_b   1.000
_cell.length_c   1.000
_cell.angle_alpha   90.00
_cell.angle_beta   90.00
_cell.angle_gamma   90.00
#
_symmetry.space_group_name_H-M   'P 1'
#
loop_
_entity.id
_entity.type
_entity.pdbx_description
1 polymer ?
#
loop_
_entity_poly.entity_id
_entity_poly.type
_entity_poly.pdbx_seq_one_letter_code
_entity_poly.pdbx_strand_id
1 'polypeptide(L)'
;MLTDQEIEAGKAKLRYTSDVLHEHNDCIRLAYEWLDAQVTIKSGAKKFRPLKHIIEKWAGRYVSQSDVEVAAIMHPRITGEYPNYNLSAKIVLPNDRRLQGIGEALTQGQRDRMDRSIYSTVEA
;
A
#
# COMPACT_ATOMS: atom_id res chain seq x y z
N MET A 1 -6.70 -11.60 6.00
CA MET A 1 -5.45 -11.28 5.27
C MET A 1 -5.51 -11.95 3.90
N LEU A 2 -5.02 -11.28 2.85
CA LEU A 2 -5.04 -11.82 1.49
C LEU A 2 -4.25 -13.12 1.38
N THR A 3 -4.81 -14.12 0.72
CA THR A 3 -4.14 -15.38 0.38
C THR A 3 -3.25 -15.22 -0.85
N ASP A 4 -2.27 -16.11 -1.04
CA ASP A 4 -1.43 -16.08 -2.24
C ASP A 4 -2.27 -16.30 -3.50
N GLN A 5 -3.29 -17.16 -3.43
CA GLN A 5 -4.20 -17.41 -4.55
C GLN A 5 -4.97 -16.16 -4.97
N GLU A 6 -5.49 -15.38 -4.01
CA GLU A 6 -6.15 -14.10 -4.30
C GLU A 6 -5.17 -13.10 -4.92
N ILE A 7 -3.92 -13.08 -4.43
CA ILE A 7 -2.87 -12.18 -4.93
C ILE A 7 -2.49 -12.53 -6.37
N GLU A 8 -2.25 -13.80 -6.69
CA GLU A 8 -1.95 -14.23 -8.06
C GLU A 8 -3.12 -13.94 -9.01
N ALA A 9 -4.36 -14.15 -8.55
CA ALA A 9 -5.55 -13.77 -9.31
C ALA A 9 -5.66 -12.24 -9.51
N GLY A 10 -5.23 -11.45 -8.52
CA GLY A 10 -5.11 -9.99 -8.63
C GLY A 10 -4.09 -9.57 -9.68
N LYS A 11 -2.87 -10.12 -9.61
CA LYS A 11 -1.79 -9.86 -10.57
C LYS A 11 -2.21 -10.13 -12.01
N ALA A 12 -2.97 -11.19 -12.25
CA ALA A 12 -3.44 -11.58 -13.58
C ALA A 12 -4.50 -10.62 -14.16
N LYS A 13 -5.22 -9.86 -13.33
CA LYS A 13 -6.24 -8.90 -13.77
C LYS A 13 -5.65 -7.55 -14.16
N LEU A 14 -4.47 -7.22 -13.65
CA LEU A 14 -3.86 -5.91 -13.84
C LEU A 14 -3.18 -5.82 -15.21
N ARG A 15 -3.45 -4.73 -15.93
CA ARG A 15 -2.66 -4.35 -17.11
C ARG A 15 -1.59 -3.37 -16.67
N TYR A 16 -0.40 -3.88 -16.41
CA TYR A 16 0.72 -3.06 -15.99
C TYR A 16 1.10 -2.04 -17.08
N THR A 17 1.33 -0.80 -16.67
CA THR A 17 1.74 0.30 -17.55
C THR A 17 3.25 0.56 -17.48
N SER A 18 3.97 -0.18 -16.63
CA SER A 18 5.41 -0.07 -16.39
C SER A 18 6.00 -1.45 -16.06
N ASP A 19 7.32 -1.53 -15.92
CA ASP A 19 8.02 -2.77 -15.56
C ASP A 19 7.48 -3.35 -14.24
N VAL A 20 7.12 -4.63 -14.31
CA VAL A 20 6.52 -5.36 -13.19
C VAL A 20 7.62 -5.96 -12.34
N LEU A 21 7.68 -5.57 -11.07
CA LEU A 21 8.63 -6.15 -10.11
C LEU A 21 7.92 -6.51 -8.81
N HIS A 22 7.51 -7.77 -8.69
CA HIS A 22 6.99 -8.31 -7.45
C HIS A 22 8.08 -9.12 -6.75
N GLU A 23 8.70 -8.56 -5.71
CA GLU A 23 9.71 -9.31 -4.93
C GLU A 23 9.07 -10.41 -4.09
N HIS A 24 7.88 -10.15 -3.52
CA HIS A 24 7.16 -11.10 -2.69
C HIS A 24 5.67 -10.74 -2.57
N ASN A 25 4.80 -11.73 -2.34
CA ASN A 25 3.37 -11.50 -2.13
C ASN A 25 3.07 -10.67 -0.88
N ASP A 26 3.94 -10.73 0.11
CA ASP A 26 3.83 -9.89 1.29
C ASP A 26 3.99 -8.39 0.98
N CYS A 27 4.71 -8.00 -0.07
CA CYS A 27 4.75 -6.60 -0.51
C CYS A 27 3.35 -6.08 -0.87
N ILE A 28 2.52 -6.94 -1.48
CA ILE A 28 1.12 -6.64 -1.83
C ILE A 28 0.25 -6.63 -0.56
N ARG A 29 0.46 -7.55 0.38
CA ARG A 29 -0.24 -7.54 1.69
C ARG A 29 0.04 -6.26 2.46
N LEU A 30 1.30 -5.82 2.50
CA LEU A 30 1.72 -4.59 3.14
C LEU A 30 1.05 -3.37 2.50
N ALA A 31 1.04 -3.29 1.17
CA ALA A 31 0.35 -2.23 0.46
C ALA A 31 -1.17 -2.26 0.73
N TYR A 32 -1.78 -3.44 0.77
CA TYR A 32 -3.21 -3.61 1.04
C TYR A 32 -3.58 -3.10 2.44
N GLU A 33 -2.86 -3.52 3.47
CA GLU A 33 -3.10 -3.09 4.84
C GLU A 33 -2.91 -1.58 5.03
N TRP A 34 -1.90 -1.02 4.36
CA TRP A 34 -1.68 0.43 4.39
C TRP A 34 -2.83 1.19 3.72
N LEU A 35 -3.33 0.71 2.58
CA LEU A 35 -4.46 1.28 1.86
C LEU A 35 -5.77 1.18 2.65
N ASP A 36 -6.02 0.05 3.32
CA ASP A 36 -7.24 -0.17 4.10
C ASP A 36 -7.35 0.79 5.30
N ALA A 37 -6.24 1.17 5.91
CA ALA A 37 -6.21 2.15 6.99
C ALA A 37 -6.56 3.59 6.53
N GLN A 38 -6.59 3.86 5.22
CA GLN A 38 -6.81 5.22 4.72
C GLN A 38 -8.29 5.60 4.66
N VAL A 39 -8.53 6.91 4.83
CA VAL A 39 -9.85 7.51 4.57
C VAL A 39 -10.01 7.73 3.06
N THR A 40 -11.08 7.17 2.49
CA THR A 40 -11.43 7.36 1.08
C THR A 40 -12.35 8.56 0.87
N ILE A 41 -12.24 9.22 -0.28
CA ILE A 41 -13.08 10.34 -0.69
C ILE A 41 -13.80 10.04 -2.02
N LYS A 42 -14.91 10.74 -2.29
CA LYS A 42 -15.74 10.49 -3.49
C LYS A 42 -15.06 10.86 -4.81
N SER A 43 -14.16 11.84 -4.79
CA SER A 43 -13.40 12.28 -5.96
C SER A 43 -11.91 12.07 -5.71
N GLY A 44 -11.19 11.48 -6.67
CA GLY A 44 -9.74 11.26 -6.56
C GLY A 44 -9.00 12.53 -6.16
N ALA A 45 -8.14 12.45 -5.13
CA ALA A 45 -7.31 13.59 -4.76
C ALA A 45 -6.27 13.83 -5.86
N LYS A 46 -6.18 15.07 -6.36
CA LYS A 46 -5.16 15.46 -7.36
C LYS A 46 -3.75 15.64 -6.78
N LYS A 47 -3.52 15.28 -5.51
CA LYS A 47 -2.22 15.46 -4.87
C LYS A 47 -1.36 14.23 -5.11
N PHE A 48 -0.40 14.36 -6.01
CA PHE A 48 0.63 13.34 -6.23
C PHE A 48 1.34 13.02 -4.91
N ARG A 49 1.47 11.73 -4.61
CA ARG A 49 2.27 11.22 -3.50
C ARG A 49 3.04 9.99 -3.97
N PRO A 50 4.31 9.84 -3.56
CA PRO A 50 5.06 8.63 -3.82
C PRO A 50 4.59 7.50 -2.88
N LEU A 51 3.39 6.96 -3.13
CA LEU A 51 2.74 6.00 -2.22
C LEU A 51 3.62 4.80 -1.92
N LYS A 52 4.32 4.26 -2.92
CA LYS A 52 5.25 3.14 -2.71
C LYS A 52 6.28 3.46 -1.63
N HIS A 53 6.91 4.64 -1.65
CA HIS A 53 7.92 5.02 -0.66
C HIS A 53 7.33 5.26 0.73
N ILE A 54 6.06 5.69 0.80
CA ILE A 54 5.36 5.86 2.08
C ILE A 54 5.07 4.47 2.70
N ILE A 55 4.58 3.55 1.88
CA ILE A 55 4.28 2.17 2.28
C ILE A 55 5.56 1.44 2.64
N GLU A 56 6.63 1.56 1.85
CA GLU A 56 7.95 0.97 2.11
C GLU A 56 8.47 1.32 3.50
N LYS A 57 8.45 2.62 3.81
CA LYS A 57 8.90 3.15 5.09
C LYS A 57 8.01 2.68 6.23
N TRP A 58 6.69 2.66 6.04
CA TRP A 58 5.80 2.13 7.08
C TRP A 58 6.02 0.62 7.30
N ALA A 59 6.08 -0.16 6.23
CA ALA A 59 6.21 -1.61 6.28
C ALA A 59 7.62 -2.10 6.66
N GLY A 60 8.64 -1.24 6.55
CA GLY A 60 10.04 -1.61 6.76
C GLY A 60 10.60 -2.56 5.71
N ARG A 61 9.97 -2.64 4.53
CA ARG A 61 10.32 -3.51 3.40
C ARG A 61 10.16 -2.75 2.08
N TYR A 62 10.97 -3.06 1.09
CA TYR A 62 10.72 -2.65 -0.30
C TYR A 62 9.31 -3.05 -0.78
N VAL A 63 8.67 -2.14 -1.52
CA VAL A 63 7.34 -2.30 -2.13
C VAL A 63 7.39 -1.58 -3.47
N SER A 64 7.14 -2.32 -4.55
CA SER A 64 7.13 -1.75 -5.90
C SER A 64 5.85 -0.94 -6.17
N GLN A 65 5.83 -0.19 -7.27
CA GLN A 65 4.58 0.42 -7.74
C GLN A 65 3.54 -0.65 -8.11
N SER A 66 3.96 -1.71 -8.79
CA SER A 66 3.09 -2.82 -9.18
C SER A 66 2.44 -3.50 -7.97
N ASP A 67 3.14 -3.61 -6.83
CA ASP A 67 2.55 -4.16 -5.60
C ASP A 67 1.40 -3.29 -5.09
N VAL A 68 1.56 -1.96 -5.13
CA VAL A 68 0.52 -1.00 -4.74
C VAL A 68 -0.67 -1.07 -5.70
N GLU A 69 -0.41 -1.20 -7.00
CA GLU A 69 -1.46 -1.33 -8.01
C GLU A 69 -2.29 -2.61 -7.82
N VAL A 70 -1.64 -3.76 -7.59
CA VAL A 70 -2.34 -5.02 -7.31
C VAL A 70 -3.15 -4.92 -6.02
N ALA A 71 -2.58 -4.36 -4.95
CA ALA A 71 -3.31 -4.15 -3.70
C ALA A 71 -4.54 -3.25 -3.90
N ALA A 72 -4.41 -2.17 -4.67
CA ALA A 72 -5.49 -1.22 -4.91
C ALA A 72 -6.66 -1.85 -5.69
N ILE A 73 -6.40 -2.63 -6.75
CA ILE A 73 -7.49 -3.26 -7.52
C ILE A 73 -8.20 -4.36 -6.74
N MET A 74 -7.52 -4.97 -5.77
CA MET A 74 -8.10 -5.99 -4.89
C MET A 74 -8.92 -5.37 -3.75
N HIS A 75 -8.75 -4.08 -3.46
CA HIS A 75 -9.34 -3.44 -2.31
C HIS A 75 -10.77 -2.91 -2.61
N PRO A 76 -11.80 -3.27 -1.81
CA PRO A 76 -13.20 -2.99 -2.14
C PRO A 76 -13.57 -1.49 -2.13
N ARG A 77 -12.80 -0.67 -1.39
CA ARG A 77 -13.05 0.78 -1.26
C ARG A 77 -12.08 1.65 -2.06
N ILE A 78 -10.98 1.09 -2.57
CA ILE A 78 -9.99 1.89 -3.30
C ILE A 78 -10.37 1.90 -4.78
N THR A 79 -10.36 3.09 -5.38
CA THR A 79 -10.63 3.30 -6.80
C THR A 79 -9.64 4.32 -7.38
N GLY A 80 -9.52 4.33 -8.70
CA GLY A 80 -8.52 5.12 -9.43
C GLY A 80 -7.31 4.29 -9.83
N GLU A 81 -6.29 4.97 -10.33
CA GLU A 81 -5.06 4.36 -10.86
C GLU A 81 -3.86 5.01 -10.21
N TYR A 82 -2.74 4.28 -10.08
CA TYR A 82 -1.52 4.85 -9.51
C TYR A 82 -1.07 6.07 -10.33
N PRO A 83 -0.69 7.20 -9.70
CA PRO A 83 -0.61 7.48 -8.25
C PRO A 83 -1.88 8.14 -7.66
N ASN A 84 -2.96 8.24 -8.43
CA ASN A 84 -4.17 9.02 -8.17
C ASN A 84 -5.36 8.18 -7.69
N TYR A 85 -5.21 7.52 -6.53
CA TYR A 85 -6.32 6.82 -5.90
C TYR A 85 -7.30 7.78 -5.19
N ASN A 86 -8.48 7.28 -4.85
CA ASN A 86 -9.53 7.97 -4.09
C ASN A 86 -9.21 8.17 -2.59
N LEU A 87 -7.96 8.51 -2.26
CA LEU A 87 -7.49 8.71 -0.89
C LEU A 87 -7.64 10.16 -0.44
N SER A 88 -8.00 10.36 0.82
CA SER A 88 -7.95 11.67 1.48
C SER A 88 -6.53 12.24 1.48
N ALA A 89 -6.41 13.56 1.41
CA ALA A 89 -5.11 14.22 1.59
C ALA A 89 -4.57 14.10 3.02
N LYS A 90 -5.42 13.75 4.00
CA LYS A 90 -5.02 13.48 5.38
C LYS A 90 -4.70 12.00 5.51
N ILE A 91 -3.43 11.66 5.34
CA ILE A 91 -2.95 10.27 5.42
C ILE A 91 -2.96 9.81 6.87
N VAL A 92 -3.46 8.60 7.10
CA VAL A 92 -3.50 7.95 8.41
C VAL A 92 -2.24 7.11 8.58
N LEU A 93 -1.53 7.24 9.70
CA LEU A 93 -0.48 6.30 10.10
C LEU A 93 -1.16 5.01 10.56
N PRO A 94 -1.05 3.90 9.81
CA PRO A 94 -1.69 2.66 10.21
C PRO A 94 -1.06 2.09 11.48
N ASN A 95 -1.87 1.41 12.28
CA ASN A 95 -1.42 0.72 13.48
C ASN A 95 -0.48 -0.44 13.10
N ASP A 96 0.65 -0.56 13.82
CA ASP A 96 1.64 -1.60 13.55
C ASP A 96 1.07 -3.03 13.75
N ARG A 97 -0.06 -3.19 14.44
CA ARG A 97 -0.81 -4.46 14.51
C ARG A 97 -1.22 -4.99 13.14
N ARG A 98 -1.42 -4.14 12.14
CA ARG A 98 -1.74 -4.57 10.77
C ARG A 98 -0.60 -5.34 10.09
N LEU A 99 0.62 -5.20 10.59
CA LEU A 99 1.78 -5.96 10.10
C LEU A 99 1.83 -7.38 10.69
N GLN A 100 1.02 -7.69 11.70
CA GLN A 100 1.04 -8.99 12.35
C GLN A 100 0.58 -10.09 11.38
N GLY A 101 1.40 -11.13 11.24
CA GLY A 101 1.12 -12.25 10.33
C GLY A 101 1.63 -12.05 8.90
N ILE A 102 2.25 -10.91 8.59
CA ILE A 102 2.96 -10.70 7.32
C ILE A 102 4.45 -11.01 7.55
N GLY A 103 4.94 -12.11 6.99
CA GLY A 103 6.27 -12.65 7.29
C GLY A 103 7.40 -11.70 6.92
N GLU A 104 7.25 -10.98 5.80
CA GLU A 104 8.27 -10.06 5.31
C GLU A 104 8.18 -8.62 5.89
N ALA A 105 7.30 -8.37 6.86
CA ALA A 105 7.21 -7.05 7.49
C ALA A 105 8.48 -6.73 8.31
N LEU A 106 8.97 -5.49 8.21
CA LEU A 106 10.10 -4.94 8.96
C LEU A 106 11.46 -5.62 8.72
N THR A 107 11.61 -6.42 7.66
CA THR A 107 12.83 -7.22 7.41
C THR A 107 13.98 -6.48 6.76
N GLN A 108 13.78 -5.27 6.22
CA GLN A 108 14.79 -4.57 5.40
C GLN A 108 15.17 -3.17 5.93
N GLY A 109 14.76 -2.81 7.16
CA GLY A 109 15.19 -1.56 7.80
C GLY A 109 14.66 -0.26 7.17
N GLN A 110 13.73 -0.32 6.20
CA GLN A 110 13.17 0.88 5.57
C GLN A 110 12.44 1.80 6.57
N ARG A 111 11.99 1.23 7.70
CA ARG A 111 11.28 1.90 8.78
C ARG A 111 12.13 2.98 9.46
N ASP A 112 13.44 2.83 9.48
CA ASP A 112 14.36 3.80 10.10
C ASP A 112 14.34 5.15 9.38
N ARG A 113 13.92 5.16 8.11
CA ARG A 113 13.80 6.36 7.27
C ARG A 113 12.37 6.92 7.21
N MET A 114 11.47 6.41 8.06
CA MET A 114 10.09 6.84 8.11
C MET A 114 9.96 8.23 8.72
N ASP A 115 9.52 9.18 7.90
CA ASP A 115 9.12 10.50 8.37
C ASP A 115 7.66 10.45 8.83
N ARG A 116 7.43 10.54 10.15
CA ARG A 116 6.07 10.52 10.72
C ARG A 116 5.27 11.79 10.43
N SER A 117 5.92 12.90 10.04
CA SER A 117 5.24 14.18 9.81
C SER A 117 4.33 14.17 8.59
N ILE A 118 4.48 13.19 7.68
CA ILE A 118 3.61 13.02 6.51
C ILE A 118 2.18 12.57 6.90
N TYR A 119 2.03 11.97 8.08
CA TYR A 119 0.76 11.46 8.57
C TYR A 119 0.03 12.54 9.36
N SER A 120 -1.25 12.73 9.04
CA SER A 120 -2.10 13.74 9.67
C SER A 120 -2.78 13.23 10.94
N THR A 121 -2.90 11.92 11.09
CA THR A 121 -3.49 11.25 12.25
C THR A 121 -2.89 9.86 12.39
N VAL A 122 -3.04 9.28 13.58
CA VAL A 122 -2.70 7.88 13.86
C VAL A 122 -4.00 7.08 13.89
N GLU A 123 -3.98 5.86 13.36
CA GLU A 123 -5.08 4.92 13.49
C GLU A 123 -5.29 4.55 14.96
N ALA A 124 -6.57 4.50 15.37
CA ALA A 124 -6.97 4.21 16.75
C ALA A 124 -6.69 2.75 17.16
#